data_AF-A0A956E7Z2-F1
#
_entry.id   AF-A0A956E7Z2-F1
#
_cell.length_a   1.000
_cell.length_b   1.000
_cell.length_c   1.000
_cell.angle_alpha   90.00
_cell.angle_beta   90.00
_cell.angle_gamma   90.00
#
_symmetry.space_group_name_H-M   'P 1'
#
loop_
_entity.id
_entity.type
_entity.pdbx_description
1 polymer ?
#
loop_
_entity_poly.entity_id
_entity_poly.type
_entity_poly.pdbx_seq_one_letter_code
_entity_poly.pdbx_strand_id
1 'polypeptide(L)'
;DALLFDDEASARHLYELGALIQPGADDGSRALAAALSEAPQLHARNPLEQAVGRVIMRYIDGMTWALNGDELATDLGIRHRAWRHAIHVSRLMIRPMEGLRRSVPFGSQVFAAWGNRAMHHGIAVQLRGLDADFKPPVRLPSVSPPSAVRAA
;
A
#
# COMPACT_ATOMS: atom_id res chain seq x y z
N ASP A 1 9.39 18.55 -15.71
CA ASP A 1 10.74 18.00 -15.54
C ASP A 1 11.44 18.38 -14.24
N ALA A 2 11.18 19.54 -13.62
CA ALA A 2 11.84 19.95 -12.36
C ALA A 2 11.39 19.23 -11.06
N LEU A 3 10.60 18.16 -11.15
CA LEU A 3 10.06 17.41 -9.99
C LEU A 3 10.57 15.97 -9.90
N LEU A 4 11.39 15.53 -10.86
CA LEU A 4 11.98 14.19 -10.87
C LEU A 4 13.43 14.29 -10.42
N PHE A 5 13.87 13.33 -9.60
CA PHE A 5 15.25 13.26 -9.10
C PHE A 5 16.13 12.51 -10.09
N ASP A 6 17.35 12.99 -10.27
CA ASP A 6 18.34 12.36 -11.14
C ASP A 6 19.01 11.14 -10.48
N ASP A 7 18.97 11.06 -9.15
CA ASP A 7 19.60 9.99 -8.38
C ASP A 7 18.85 9.66 -7.07
N GLU A 8 19.16 8.48 -6.53
CA GLU A 8 18.53 7.95 -5.32
C GLU A 8 18.89 8.74 -4.05
N ALA A 9 20.11 9.27 -3.95
CA ALA A 9 20.53 10.00 -2.76
C ALA A 9 19.77 11.33 -2.63
N SER A 10 19.61 12.04 -3.75
CA SER A 10 18.79 13.25 -3.84
C SER A 10 17.32 12.97 -3.48
N ALA A 11 16.74 11.87 -4.00
CA ALA A 11 15.38 11.46 -3.66
C ALA A 11 15.22 11.12 -2.17
N ARG A 12 16.20 10.41 -1.60
CA ARG A 12 16.21 10.04 -0.19
C ARG A 12 16.32 11.26 0.73
N HIS A 13 17.21 12.19 0.39
CA HIS A 13 17.39 13.41 1.18
C HIS A 13 16.10 14.23 1.26
N LEU A 14 15.38 14.40 0.13
CA LEU A 14 14.10 15.10 0.17
C LEU A 14 13.03 14.32 0.94
N TYR A 15 12.99 12.99 0.83
CA TYR A 15 12.10 12.16 1.65
C TYR A 15 12.34 12.38 3.14
N GLU A 16 13.60 12.40 3.58
CA GLU A 16 13.97 12.66 4.98
C GLU A 16 13.53 14.06 5.43
N LEU A 17 13.75 15.08 4.61
CA LEU A 17 13.25 16.43 4.89
C LEU A 17 11.72 16.48 4.98
N GLY A 18 11.04 15.80 4.05
CA GLY A 18 9.58 15.68 4.02
C GLY A 18 9.06 15.02 5.30
N ALA A 19 9.69 13.93 5.74
CA ALA A 19 9.33 13.21 6.95
C ALA A 19 9.51 14.05 8.22
N LEU A 20 10.44 15.02 8.23
CA LEU A 20 10.65 15.93 9.36
C LEU A 20 9.60 17.04 9.46
N ILE A 21 9.06 17.50 8.33
CA ILE A 21 8.15 18.65 8.28
C ILE A 21 6.68 18.25 8.15
N GLN A 22 6.40 17.05 7.64
CA GLN A 22 5.02 16.59 7.50
C GLN A 22 4.44 16.30 8.89
N PRO A 23 3.24 16.84 9.19
CA PRO A 23 2.53 16.43 10.39
C PRO A 23 2.18 14.94 10.30
N GLY A 24 2.01 14.31 11.46
CA GLY A 24 1.47 12.96 11.54
C GLY A 24 0.06 12.84 10.92
N ALA A 25 -0.42 11.61 10.81
CA ALA A 25 -1.72 11.28 10.27
C ALA A 25 -2.83 12.09 10.95
N ASP A 26 -3.62 12.77 10.14
CA ASP A 26 -4.87 13.40 10.57
C ASP A 26 -6.03 12.38 10.56
N ASP A 27 -7.20 12.82 10.97
CA ASP A 27 -8.40 11.97 11.00
C ASP A 27 -8.78 11.46 9.60
N GLY A 28 -8.53 12.27 8.56
CA GLY A 28 -8.78 11.89 7.17
C GLY A 28 -7.85 10.75 6.73
N SER A 29 -6.57 10.84 7.08
CA SER A 29 -5.54 9.83 6.79
C SER A 29 -5.84 8.52 7.51
N ARG A 30 -6.24 8.57 8.79
CA ARG A 30 -6.68 7.38 9.55
C ARG A 30 -7.94 6.74 8.97
N ALA A 31 -8.93 7.55 8.60
CA ALA A 31 -10.16 7.05 7.96
C ALA A 31 -9.86 6.38 6.61
N LEU A 32 -8.98 6.99 5.81
CA LEU A 32 -8.55 6.43 4.54
C LEU A 32 -7.77 5.11 4.72
N ALA A 33 -6.84 5.05 5.68
CA ALA A 33 -6.10 3.84 5.98
C ALA A 33 -7.03 2.69 6.39
N ALA A 34 -8.02 2.95 7.25
CA ALA A 34 -9.02 1.98 7.63
C ALA A 34 -9.83 1.47 6.42
N ALA A 35 -10.27 2.37 5.54
CA ALA A 35 -11.02 2.01 4.35
C ALA A 35 -10.19 1.15 3.37
N LEU A 36 -8.92 1.47 3.17
CA LEU A 36 -8.01 0.71 2.30
C LEU A 36 -7.71 -0.68 2.85
N SER A 37 -7.51 -0.82 4.17
CA SER A 37 -7.32 -2.14 4.80
C SER A 37 -8.55 -3.04 4.65
N GLU A 38 -9.75 -2.49 4.54
CA GLU A 38 -11.00 -3.26 4.40
C GLU A 38 -11.37 -3.62 2.97
N ALA A 39 -10.77 -2.95 1.98
CA ALA A 39 -11.03 -3.17 0.55
C ALA A 39 -10.97 -4.66 0.13
N PRO A 40 -10.00 -5.49 0.55
CA PRO A 40 -9.97 -6.90 0.15
C PRO A 40 -11.22 -7.70 0.55
N GLN A 41 -11.90 -7.32 1.64
CA GLN A 41 -13.12 -7.99 2.09
C GLN A 41 -14.35 -7.53 1.31
N LEU A 42 -14.39 -6.27 0.88
CA LEU A 42 -15.52 -5.70 0.14
C LEU A 42 -15.76 -6.36 -1.22
N HIS A 43 -14.77 -7.08 -1.75
CA HIS A 43 -14.86 -7.77 -3.04
C HIS A 43 -15.16 -9.27 -2.94
N ALA A 44 -15.26 -9.84 -1.74
CA ALA A 44 -15.52 -11.26 -1.55
C ALA A 44 -16.99 -11.63 -1.84
N ARG A 45 -17.20 -12.62 -2.71
CA ARG A 45 -18.52 -13.06 -3.19
C ARG A 45 -19.03 -14.31 -2.48
N ASN A 46 -18.15 -15.07 -1.85
CA ASN A 46 -18.48 -16.31 -1.17
C ASN A 46 -17.70 -16.46 0.17
N PRO A 47 -18.10 -17.41 1.04
CA PRO A 47 -17.48 -17.56 2.36
C PRO A 47 -15.97 -17.87 2.32
N LEU A 48 -15.52 -18.59 1.28
CA LEU A 48 -14.09 -18.89 1.09
C LEU A 48 -13.31 -17.63 0.75
N GLU A 49 -13.80 -16.83 -0.19
CA GLU A 49 -13.22 -15.53 -0.55
C GLU A 49 -13.19 -14.58 0.65
N GLN A 50 -14.21 -14.59 1.51
CA GLN A 50 -14.19 -13.80 2.74
C GLN A 50 -13.11 -14.26 3.70
N ALA A 51 -12.90 -15.57 3.84
CA ALA A 51 -11.84 -16.12 4.68
C ALA A 51 -10.46 -15.74 4.14
N VAL A 52 -10.25 -15.87 2.83
CA VAL A 52 -9.00 -15.45 2.15
C VAL A 52 -8.80 -13.94 2.31
N GLY A 53 -9.84 -13.12 2.10
CA GLY A 53 -9.79 -11.67 2.26
C GLY A 53 -9.36 -11.23 3.67
N ARG A 54 -9.82 -11.92 4.72
CA ARG A 54 -9.36 -11.66 6.11
C ARG A 54 -7.87 -11.96 6.31
N VAL A 55 -7.36 -13.03 5.69
CA VAL A 55 -5.93 -13.36 5.76
C VAL A 55 -5.10 -12.34 4.99
N ILE A 56 -5.55 -11.95 3.78
CA ILE A 56 -4.89 -10.93 2.97
C ILE A 56 -4.85 -9.60 3.71
N MET A 57 -5.95 -9.17 4.34
CA MET A 57 -5.97 -7.95 5.14
C MET A 57 -4.93 -7.99 6.26
N ARG A 58 -4.88 -9.07 7.05
CA ARG A 58 -3.88 -9.23 8.12
C ARG A 58 -2.45 -9.23 7.59
N TYR A 59 -2.24 -9.85 6.42
CA TYR A 59 -0.96 -9.84 5.73
C TYR A 59 -0.57 -8.42 5.31
N ILE A 60 -1.46 -7.66 4.67
CA ILE A 60 -1.21 -6.27 4.26
C ILE A 60 -0.92 -5.40 5.48
N ASP A 61 -1.75 -5.45 6.51
CA ASP A 61 -1.54 -4.72 7.76
C ASP A 61 -0.16 -5.06 8.37
N GLY A 62 0.18 -6.36 8.45
CA GLY A 62 1.48 -6.82 8.92
C GLY A 62 2.65 -6.30 8.08
N MET A 63 2.51 -6.31 6.75
CA MET A 63 3.53 -5.74 5.85
C MET A 63 3.67 -4.23 6.03
N THR A 64 2.58 -3.50 6.29
CA THR A 64 2.61 -2.08 6.61
C THR A 64 3.43 -1.81 7.87
N TRP A 65 3.23 -2.59 8.94
CA TRP A 65 4.07 -2.54 10.15
C TRP A 65 5.55 -2.83 9.87
N ALA A 66 5.82 -3.88 9.08
CA ALA A 66 7.19 -4.32 8.83
C ALA A 66 8.00 -3.38 7.93
N LEU A 67 7.35 -2.71 6.96
CA LEU A 67 8.01 -1.89 5.97
C LEU A 67 8.07 -0.41 6.35
N ASN A 68 7.05 0.11 7.05
CA ASN A 68 6.97 1.54 7.39
C ASN A 68 7.40 1.85 8.84
N GLY A 69 7.61 0.82 9.66
CA GLY A 69 8.01 0.97 11.05
C GLY A 69 6.83 1.16 12.01
N ASP A 70 7.14 1.06 13.31
CA ASP A 70 6.13 1.05 14.36
C ASP A 70 5.45 2.42 14.55
N GLU A 71 6.17 3.52 14.32
CA GLU A 71 5.67 4.88 14.51
C GLU A 71 4.57 5.23 13.50
N LEU A 72 4.86 5.15 12.19
CA LEU A 72 3.89 5.45 11.14
C LEU A 72 2.68 4.51 11.18
N ALA A 73 2.91 3.22 11.44
CA ALA A 73 1.82 2.26 11.53
C ALA A 73 0.91 2.51 12.75
N THR A 74 1.46 2.99 13.87
CA THR A 74 0.67 3.40 15.03
C THR A 74 -0.15 4.65 14.72
N ASP A 75 0.48 5.65 14.09
CA ASP A 75 -0.14 6.94 13.77
C ASP A 75 -1.32 6.79 12.79
N LEU A 76 -1.18 5.91 11.80
CA LEU A 76 -2.23 5.52 10.86
C LEU A 76 -3.29 4.57 11.47
N GLY A 77 -3.08 4.08 12.69
CA GLY A 77 -4.02 3.16 13.36
C GLY A 77 -4.08 1.76 12.73
N ILE A 78 -2.99 1.29 12.13
CA ILE A 78 -2.94 -0.01 11.44
C ILE A 78 -3.12 -1.16 12.43
N ARG A 79 -4.01 -2.10 12.10
CA ARG A 79 -4.33 -3.25 12.96
C ARG A 79 -3.25 -4.34 12.88
N HIS A 80 -3.43 -5.41 13.65
CA HIS A 80 -2.72 -6.68 13.49
C HIS A 80 -1.18 -6.64 13.56
N ARG A 81 -0.58 -5.77 14.40
CA ARG A 81 0.89 -5.65 14.58
C ARG A 81 1.66 -6.98 14.66
N ALA A 82 1.10 -8.02 15.29
CA ALA A 82 1.72 -9.34 15.37
C ALA A 82 2.06 -9.97 14.00
N TRP A 83 1.30 -9.61 12.95
CA TRP A 83 1.52 -10.05 11.58
C TRP A 83 2.72 -9.39 10.89
N ARG A 84 3.43 -8.44 11.55
CA ARG A 84 4.69 -7.88 11.03
C ARG A 84 5.71 -8.95 10.65
N HIS A 85 5.67 -10.11 11.29
CA HIS A 85 6.56 -11.23 11.03
C HIS A 85 6.24 -11.99 9.74
N ALA A 86 5.12 -11.70 9.07
CA ALA A 86 4.81 -12.24 7.75
C ALA A 86 5.93 -11.89 6.74
N ILE A 87 6.66 -10.79 6.93
CA ILE A 87 7.83 -10.42 6.12
C ILE A 87 8.88 -11.53 6.04
N HIS A 88 9.07 -12.32 7.11
CA HIS A 88 10.05 -13.41 7.11
C HIS A 88 9.62 -14.54 6.19
N VAL A 89 8.33 -14.88 6.21
CA VAL A 89 7.73 -15.87 5.32
C VAL A 89 7.81 -15.38 3.87
N SER A 90 7.45 -14.12 3.62
CA SER A 90 7.54 -13.52 2.28
C SER A 90 8.97 -13.53 1.75
N ARG A 91 9.96 -13.16 2.58
CA ARG A 91 11.39 -13.24 2.20
C ARG A 91 11.83 -14.66 1.87
N LEU A 92 11.34 -15.65 2.63
CA LEU A 92 11.66 -17.05 2.36
C LEU A 92 11.10 -17.52 1.02
N MET A 93 9.93 -17.02 0.60
CA MET A 93 9.32 -17.35 -0.70
C MET A 93 9.94 -16.56 -1.87
N ILE A 94 10.25 -15.29 -1.66
CA ILE A 94 10.78 -14.41 -2.72
C ILE A 94 12.19 -14.81 -3.14
N ARG A 95 13.06 -15.20 -2.20
CA ARG A 95 14.45 -15.58 -2.49
C ARG A 95 14.59 -16.69 -3.56
N PRO A 96 13.92 -17.85 -3.44
CA PRO A 96 14.01 -18.88 -4.47
C PRO A 96 13.37 -18.45 -5.79
N MET A 97 12.29 -17.67 -5.77
CA MET A 97 11.70 -17.11 -6.99
C MET A 97 12.67 -16.17 -7.71
N GLU A 98 13.40 -15.35 -6.97
CA GLU A 98 14.44 -14.47 -7.50
C GLU A 98 15.62 -15.26 -8.07
N GLY A 99 16.00 -16.36 -7.41
CA GLY A 99 16.97 -17.32 -7.95
C GLY A 99 16.51 -17.91 -9.29
N LEU A 100 15.25 -18.33 -9.38
CA LEU A 100 14.66 -18.86 -10.61
C LEU A 100 14.58 -17.81 -11.72
N ARG A 101 14.19 -16.57 -11.38
CA ARG A 101 14.16 -15.46 -12.33
C ARG A 101 15.53 -15.19 -12.95
N ARG A 102 16.60 -15.34 -12.16
CA ARG A 102 17.99 -15.13 -12.62
C ARG A 102 18.55 -16.32 -13.41
N SER A 103 18.08 -17.53 -13.16
CA SER A 103 18.58 -18.73 -13.83
C SER A 103 17.92 -19.00 -15.18
N VAL A 104 16.72 -18.47 -15.41
CA VAL A 104 15.98 -18.65 -16.68
C VAL A 104 16.39 -17.56 -17.69
N PRO A 105 16.79 -17.93 -18.92
CA PRO A 105 16.97 -16.98 -20.02
C PRO A 105 15.69 -16.16 -20.23
N PHE A 106 15.81 -14.83 -20.33
CA PHE A 106 14.65 -13.92 -20.39
C PHE A 106 13.74 -13.94 -19.15
N GLY A 107 14.18 -14.52 -18.04
CA GLY A 107 13.38 -14.67 -16.81
C GLY A 107 12.82 -13.34 -16.30
N SER A 108 13.59 -12.24 -16.37
CA SER A 108 13.09 -10.90 -16.04
C SER A 108 11.82 -10.52 -16.81
N GLN A 109 11.80 -10.79 -18.12
CA GLN A 109 10.67 -10.42 -19.00
C GLN A 109 9.48 -11.33 -18.75
N VAL A 110 9.71 -12.63 -18.56
CA VAL A 110 8.66 -13.61 -18.26
C VAL A 110 7.99 -13.30 -16.92
N PHE A 111 8.78 -13.10 -15.87
CA PHE A 111 8.25 -12.77 -14.53
C PHE A 111 7.56 -11.40 -14.52
N ALA A 112 8.09 -10.41 -15.25
CA ALA A 112 7.42 -9.12 -15.41
C ALA A 112 6.08 -9.26 -16.14
N ALA A 113 6.03 -10.02 -17.24
CA ALA A 113 4.79 -10.25 -17.98
C ALA A 113 3.73 -10.98 -17.11
N TRP A 114 4.17 -11.99 -16.35
CA TRP A 114 3.30 -12.69 -15.41
C TRP A 114 2.79 -11.78 -14.29
N GLY A 115 3.70 -11.02 -13.66
CA GLY A 115 3.36 -10.07 -12.60
C GLY A 115 2.39 -8.99 -13.08
N ASN A 116 2.65 -8.40 -14.25
CA ASN A 116 1.78 -7.40 -14.86
C ASN A 116 0.40 -7.99 -15.14
N ARG A 117 0.31 -9.21 -15.70
CA ARG A 117 -0.96 -9.88 -15.95
C ARG A 117 -1.74 -10.14 -14.65
N ALA A 118 -1.07 -10.61 -13.60
CA ALA A 118 -1.69 -10.84 -12.30
C ALA A 118 -2.21 -9.53 -11.69
N MET A 119 -1.42 -8.45 -11.76
CA MET A 119 -1.82 -7.12 -11.28
C MET A 119 -3.03 -6.57 -12.05
N HIS A 120 -2.99 -6.60 -13.38
CA HIS A 120 -4.12 -6.16 -14.21
C HIS A 120 -5.39 -6.96 -13.93
N HIS A 121 -5.27 -8.27 -13.73
CA HIS A 121 -6.40 -9.09 -13.35
C HIS A 121 -6.98 -8.67 -11.99
N GLY A 122 -6.12 -8.44 -10.99
CA GLY A 122 -6.53 -7.93 -9.68
C GLY A 122 -7.26 -6.59 -9.77
N ILE A 123 -6.73 -5.65 -10.55
CA ILE A 123 -7.37 -4.35 -10.79
C ILE A 123 -8.73 -4.54 -11.47
N ALA A 124 -8.81 -5.36 -12.52
CA ALA A 124 -10.08 -5.61 -13.21
C ALA A 124 -11.15 -6.23 -12.28
N VAL A 125 -10.74 -7.12 -11.38
CA VAL A 125 -11.62 -7.69 -10.35
C VAL A 125 -12.11 -6.62 -9.36
N GLN A 126 -11.22 -5.73 -8.92
CA GLN A 126 -11.58 -4.64 -8.01
C GLN A 126 -12.51 -3.62 -8.67
N LEU A 127 -12.24 -3.25 -9.92
CA LEU A 127 -13.08 -2.35 -10.70
C LEU A 127 -14.42 -2.98 -11.12
N ARG A 128 -14.57 -4.31 -11.01
CA ARG A 128 -15.78 -5.05 -11.40
C ARG A 128 -16.25 -4.76 -12.84
N GLY A 129 -15.32 -4.47 -13.74
CA GLY A 129 -15.62 -4.09 -15.12
C GLY A 129 -16.11 -2.64 -15.30
N LEU A 130 -16.03 -1.79 -14.28
CA LEU A 130 -16.19 -0.36 -14.42
C LEU A 130 -14.90 0.25 -15.00
N ASP A 131 -15.04 1.14 -15.98
CA ASP A 131 -13.92 1.99 -16.38
C ASP A 131 -13.62 2.95 -15.23
N ALA A 132 -12.34 3.03 -14.84
CA ALA A 132 -11.87 4.03 -13.90
C ALA A 132 -11.90 5.41 -14.58
N ASP A 133 -13.06 6.06 -14.53
CA ASP A 133 -13.26 7.38 -15.11
C ASP A 133 -12.75 8.44 -14.13
N PHE A 134 -11.55 8.96 -14.38
CA PHE A 134 -10.93 9.99 -13.57
C PHE A 134 -11.47 11.37 -13.96
N LYS A 135 -12.66 11.69 -13.45
CA LYS A 135 -13.26 13.02 -13.60
C LYS A 135 -12.88 13.93 -12.44
N PRO A 136 -12.55 15.21 -12.70
CA PRO A 136 -12.40 16.18 -11.63
C PRO A 136 -13.72 16.31 -10.86
N PRO A 137 -13.67 16.42 -9.53
CA PRO A 137 -14.89 16.56 -8.73
C PRO A 137 -15.61 17.86 -9.10
N VAL A 138 -16.93 17.80 -9.29
CA VAL A 138 -17.77 18.96 -9.66
C VAL A 138 -17.71 20.07 -8.60
N ARG A 139 -17.48 19.68 -7.33
CA ARG A 139 -17.11 20.56 -6.23
C ARG A 139 -16.14 19.83 -5.32
N LEU A 140 -15.12 20.54 -4.85
CA LEU A 140 -14.29 20.03 -3.76
C LEU A 140 -15.13 19.99 -2.48
N PRO A 141 -15.05 18.91 -1.68
CA PRO A 141 -15.58 18.93 -0.33
C PRO A 141 -14.99 20.12 0.41
N SER A 142 -15.81 20.87 1.16
CA SER A 142 -15.31 21.94 2.02
C SER A 142 -14.36 21.33 3.05
N VAL A 143 -13.06 21.58 2.90
CA VAL A 143 -12.06 21.17 3.89
C VAL A 143 -12.30 22.03 5.14
N SER A 144 -12.75 21.42 6.23
CA SER A 144 -12.76 22.08 7.54
C SER A 144 -11.31 22.46 7.88
N PRO A 145 -11.02 23.70 8.30
CA PRO A 145 -9.67 24.06 8.69
C PRO A 145 -9.18 23.13 9.81
N PRO A 146 -7.87 22.79 9.84
CA PRO A 146 -7.31 21.96 10.90
C PRO A 146 -7.65 22.60 12.25
N SER A 147 -8.18 21.78 13.17
CA SER A 147 -8.41 22.20 14.55
C SER A 147 -7.12 22.79 15.08
N ALA A 148 -7.15 24.09 15.41
CA ALA A 148 -5.99 24.84 15.85
C ALA A 148 -5.19 24.04 16.88
N VAL A 149 -3.90 23.86 16.63
CA VAL A 149 -2.93 23.37 17.60
C VAL A 149 -3.15 24.20 18.88
N ARG A 150 -3.75 23.58 19.89
CA ARG A 150 -3.82 24.16 21.23
C ARG A 150 -2.38 24.22 21.72
N ALA A 151 -1.76 25.39 21.56
CA ALA A 151 -0.52 25.72 22.24
C ALA A 151 -0.74 25.52 23.73
N ALA A 152 0.10 24.68 24.34
CA ALA A 152 0.24 24.54 25.77
C ALA A 152 0.92 25.78 26.36
#